data_AF-A0A4S0N560-F1
#
_entry.id   AF-A0A4S0N560-F1
#
_cell.length_a   1.000
_cell.length_b   1.000
_cell.length_c   1.000
_cell.angle_alpha   90.00
_cell.angle_beta   90.00
_cell.angle_gamma   90.00
#
_symmetry.space_group_name_H-M   'P 1'
#
loop_
_entity.id
_entity.type
_entity.pdbx_description
1 polymer ?
#
loop_
_entity_poly.entity_id
_entity_poly.type
_entity_poly.pdbx_seq_one_letter_code
_entity_poly.pdbx_strand_id
1 'polypeptide(L)' 'MSTTSLLRHINARRCLRLLQNGRQLSRADMARQLGLTRATIGNAMRVLLDAGLVVESAEMSPESRKGRPGVGVTLNPSGA' A
#
# COMPACT_ATOMS: atom_id res chain seq x y z
N MET A 1 4.72 -20.69 11.80
CA MET A 1 3.99 -19.68 11.03
C MET A 1 2.59 -19.54 11.62
N SER A 2 2.22 -18.38 12.15
CA SER A 2 0.89 -18.15 12.74
C SER A 2 -0.11 -17.69 11.67
N THR A 3 -1.40 -18.00 11.83
CA THR A 3 -2.49 -17.59 10.91
C THR A 3 -2.48 -16.09 10.62
N THR A 4 -2.18 -15.27 11.63
CA THR A 4 -2.06 -13.81 11.50
C THR A 4 -0.90 -13.38 10.59
N SER A 5 0.22 -14.10 10.61
CA SER A 5 1.38 -13.84 9.74
C SER A 5 1.07 -14.18 8.28
N LEU A 6 0.37 -15.30 8.04
CA LEU A 6 -0.08 -15.69 6.70
C LEU A 6 -1.05 -14.66 6.11
N LEU A 7 -2.07 -14.24 6.87
CA LEU A 7 -3.01 -13.22 6.42
C LEU A 7 -2.31 -11.90 6.09
N ARG A 8 -1.30 -11.50 6.87
CA ARG A 8 -0.50 -10.30 6.60
C ARG A 8 0.24 -10.41 5.26
N HIS A 9 0.87 -11.55 4.99
CA HIS A 9 1.56 -11.81 3.71
C HIS A 9 0.59 -11.82 2.52
N ILE A 10 -0.59 -12.44 2.67
CA ILE A 10 -1.63 -12.43 1.64
C ILE A 10 -2.07 -10.99 1.34
N ASN A 11 -2.30 -10.19 2.38
CA ASN A 11 -2.69 -8.78 2.22
C ASN A 11 -1.57 -7.95 1.58
N ALA A 12 -0.30 -8.19 1.96
CA ALA A 12 0.85 -7.54 1.33
C ALA A 12 0.91 -7.83 -0.17
N ARG A 13 0.70 -9.08 -0.58
CA ARG A 13 0.67 -9.46 -1.99
C ARG A 13 -0.51 -8.85 -2.74
N ARG A 14 -1.67 -8.68 -2.10
CA ARG A 14 -2.83 -7.98 -2.69
C ARG A 14 -2.52 -6.50 -2.91
N CYS A 15 -1.88 -5.83 -1.95
CA CYS A 15 -1.49 -4.43 -2.10
C CYS A 15 -0.43 -4.24 -3.18
N LEU A 16 0.59 -5.12 -3.24
CA LEU A 16 1.63 -5.07 -4.28
C LEU A 16 1.01 -5.13 -5.69
N ARG A 17 0.04 -6.03 -5.90
CA ARG A 17 -0.68 -6.11 -7.18
C ARG A 17 -1.47 -4.87 -7.54
N LEU A 18 -2.00 -4.12 -6.57
CA LEU A 18 -2.66 -2.85 -6.88
C LEU A 18 -1.67 -1.80 -7.40
N LEU A 19 -0.43 -1.82 -6.91
CA LEU A 19 0.63 -0.90 -7.32
C LEU A 19 1.26 -1.28 -8.66
N GLN A 20 1.23 -2.58 -9.05
CA GLN A 20 1.73 -3.06 -10.35
C GLN A 20 1.04 -2.44 -11.56
N ASN A 21 -0.16 -1.88 -11.41
CA ASN A 21 -0.86 -1.18 -12.49
C ASN A 21 -0.28 0.23 -12.78
N GLY A 22 0.91 0.56 -12.27
CA GLY A 22 1.60 1.83 -12.50
C GLY A 22 0.98 3.03 -11.79
N ARG A 23 0.00 2.80 -10.89
CA ARG A 23 -0.71 3.86 -10.17
C ARG A 23 -0.12 4.05 -8.78
N GLN A 24 0.23 5.29 -8.45
CA GLN A 24 0.48 5.69 -7.07
C GLN A 24 -0.84 5.62 -6.28
N LEU A 25 -0.82 4.99 -5.11
CA LEU A 25 -1.99 4.87 -4.25
C LEU A 25 -1.65 5.23 -2.81
N SER A 26 -2.56 5.93 -2.14
CA SER A 26 -2.44 6.13 -0.69
C SER A 26 -2.85 4.85 0.04
N ARG A 27 -2.38 4.69 1.29
CA ARG A 27 -2.85 3.60 2.18
C ARG A 27 -4.37 3.62 2.36
N ALA A 28 -4.99 4.80 2.36
CA ALA A 28 -6.43 4.96 2.46
C ALA A 28 -7.16 4.49 1.19
N ASP A 29 -6.58 4.71 0.01
CA ASP A 29 -7.16 4.22 -1.25
C ASP A 29 -7.03 2.71 -1.39
N MET A 30 -5.90 2.13 -0.98
CA MET A 30 -5.75 0.68 -0.91
C MET A 30 -6.75 0.05 0.06
N ALA A 31 -6.98 0.67 1.22
CA ALA A 31 -7.97 0.20 2.20
C ALA A 31 -9.38 0.17 1.59
N ARG A 32 -9.78 1.24 0.90
CA ARG A 32 -11.08 1.33 0.20
C ARG A 32 -11.19 0.29 -0.91
N GLN A 33 -10.19 0.16 -1.77
CA GLN A 33 -10.20 -0.76 -2.91
C GLN A 33 -10.20 -2.24 -2.49
N LEU A 34 -9.50 -2.59 -1.41
CA LEU A 34 -9.40 -3.97 -0.94
C LEU A 34 -10.48 -4.35 0.07
N GLY A 35 -11.30 -3.40 0.54
CA GLY A 35 -12.30 -3.60 1.59
C GLY A 35 -11.68 -3.91 2.95
N LEU A 36 -10.51 -3.34 3.25
CA LEU A 36 -9.73 -3.61 4.46
C LEU A 36 -9.60 -2.37 5.34
N THR A 37 -9.30 -2.55 6.61
CA THR A 37 -9.02 -1.42 7.51
C THR A 37 -7.66 -0.78 7.18
N ARG A 38 -7.51 0.51 7.51
CA ARG A 38 -6.21 1.21 7.38
C ARG A 38 -5.10 0.53 8.18
N ALA A 39 -5.41 0.00 9.36
CA ALA A 39 -4.46 -0.74 10.19
C ALA A 39 -3.97 -2.02 9.49
N THR A 40 -4.88 -2.79 8.87
CA THR A 40 -4.52 -3.99 8.11
C THR A 40 -3.63 -3.66 6.91
N ILE A 41 -3.95 -2.58 6.17
CA ILE A 41 -3.10 -2.10 5.08
C ILE A 41 -1.75 -1.63 5.60
N GLY A 42 -1.70 -0.88 6.70
CA GLY A 42 -0.44 -0.42 7.32
C GLY A 42 0.48 -1.59 7.67
N ASN A 43 -0.07 -2.64 8.29
CA ASN A 43 0.68 -3.86 8.62
C ASN A 43 1.16 -4.61 7.38
N ALA A 44 0.36 -4.67 6.32
CA ALA A 44 0.75 -5.28 5.05
C ALA A 44 1.83 -4.46 4.32
N MET A 45 1.72 -3.13 4.33
CA MET A 45 2.72 -2.20 3.76
C MET A 45 4.06 -2.29 4.46
N ARG A 46 4.08 -2.47 5.78
CA ARG A 46 5.32 -2.69 6.54
C ARG A 46 6.13 -3.84 5.94
N VAL A 47 5.47 -4.97 5.63
CA VAL A 47 6.15 -6.14 5.01
C VAL A 47 6.79 -5.78 3.67
N LEU A 48 6.11 -5.00 2.82
CA LEU A 48 6.65 -4.62 1.51
C LEU A 48 7.77 -3.57 1.61
N LEU A 49 7.63 -2.60 2.53
CA LEU A 49 8.63 -1.56 2.79
C LEU A 49 9.91 -2.18 3.36
N ASP A 50 9.77 -3.07 4.35
CA ASP A 50 10.89 -3.78 4.97
C ASP A 50 11.61 -4.69 3.95
N ALA A 51 10.88 -5.22 2.97
CA ALA A 51 11.43 -5.99 1.85
C ALA A 51 11.98 -5.13 0.71
N GLY A 52 11.84 -3.80 0.77
CA GLY A 52 12.29 -2.88 -0.28
C GLY A 52 11.49 -2.96 -1.59
N LEU A 53 10.30 -3.55 -1.59
CA LEU A 53 9.48 -3.74 -2.81
C LEU A 53 8.64 -2.52 -3.17
N VAL A 54 8.39 -1.65 -2.21
CA VAL A 54 7.61 -0.41 -2.38
C VAL A 54 8.34 0.74 -1.70
N VAL A 55 8.06 1.96 -2.16
CA VAL A 55 8.58 3.19 -1.56
C VAL A 55 7.46 4.18 -1.32
N GLU A 56 7.62 5.01 -0.28
CA GLU A 56 6.78 6.18 -0.12
C GLU A 56 7.19 7.23 -1.17
N SER A 57 6.21 7.79 -1.86
CA SER A 57 6.39 8.85 -2.83
C SER A 57 5.84 10.16 -2.27
N ALA A 58 6.15 11.27 -2.95
CA ALA A 58 5.62 12.60 -2.61
C ALA A 58 4.10 12.59 -2.44
N GLU A 59 3.59 13.61 -1.73
CA GLU A 59 2.16 13.76 -1.47
C GLU A 59 1.35 13.62 -2.76
N MET A 60 0.29 12.79 -2.72
CA MET A 60 -0.59 12.66 -3.87
C MET A 60 -1.30 13.99 -4.11
N SER A 61 -1.25 14.49 -5.36
CA SER A 61 -2.00 15.69 -5.75
C SER A 61 -3.46 15.56 -5.33
N PRO A 62 -4.07 16.62 -4.77
CA PRO A 62 -5.47 16.62 -4.38
C PRO A 62 -6.37 16.74 -5.62
N GLU A 63 -6.35 15.74 -6.48
CA GLU A 63 -7.36 15.61 -7.54
C GLU A 63 -8.69 15.26 -6.85
N SER A 64 -9.48 16.31 -6.62
CA SER A 64 -10.91 16.26 -6.29
C SER A 64 -11.34 15.63 -4.96
N ARG A 65 -10.43 15.32 -4.01
CA ARG A 65 -10.81 14.75 -2.70
C ARG A 65 -10.64 15.73 -1.54
N LYS A 66 -11.73 15.95 -0.81
CA LYS A 66 -11.77 16.75 0.43
C LYS A 66 -11.02 16.01 1.56
N GLY A 67 -9.86 16.51 1.97
CA GLY A 67 -9.03 15.97 3.08
C GLY A 67 -7.54 16.23 2.89
N ARG A 68 -6.71 16.00 3.95
CA ARG A 68 -5.25 16.07 3.84
C ARG A 68 -4.77 15.05 2.79
N PRO A 69 -3.94 15.44 1.80
CA PRO A 69 -3.39 14.51 0.83
C PRO A 69 -2.65 13.38 1.55
N GLY A 70 -2.94 12.14 1.15
CA GLY A 70 -2.25 10.99 1.69
C GLY A 70 -0.85 10.88 1.09
N VAL A 71 0.12 10.39 1.89
CA VAL A 71 1.40 9.92 1.36
C VAL A 71 1.10 8.79 0.38
N GLY A 72 1.51 8.98 -0.88
CA GLY A 72 1.33 7.95 -1.88
C GLY A 72 2.41 6.88 -1.78
N VAL A 73 2.08 5.68 -2.21
CA VAL A 73 3.00 4.54 -2.27
C VAL A 73 3.09 4.10 -3.72
N THR A 74 4.29 3.74 -4.15
CA THR A 74 4.58 3.19 -5.48
C THR A 74 5.43 1.94 -5.36
N LEU A 75 5.56 1.19 -6.46
CA LEU A 75 6.59 0.16 -6.56
C LEU A 75 7.98 0.78 -6.46
N ASN A 76 8.91 0.08 -5.83
CA ASN A 76 10.31 0.48 -5.84
C ASN A 76 10.89 0.22 -7.24
N PRO A 77 11.29 1.25 -8.00
CA PRO A 77 11.88 1.06 -9.34
C PRO A 77 13.21 0.28 -9.31
N SER A 78 13.89 0.23 -8.16
CA SER A 78 15.16 -0.48 -7.99
C SER A 78 15.00 -1.92 -7.46
N GLY A 79 13.78 -2.37 -7.16
CA GLY A 79 13.57 -3.63 -6.43
C GLY A 79 12.26 -4.36 -6.73
N ALA A 80 11.49 -3.95 -7.74
CA ALA A 80 10.25 -4.60 -8.18
C ALA A 80 10.39 -5.27 -9.54
#